data_AF-Q1II15-F1
#
_entry.id   AF-Q1II15-F1
#
_cell.length_a   1.000
_cell.length_b   1.000
_cell.length_c   1.000
_cell.angle_alpha   90.00
_cell.angle_beta   90.00
_cell.angle_gamma   90.00
#
_symmetry.space_group_name_H-M   'P 1'
#
loop_
_entity.id
_entity.type
_entity.pdbx_description
1 polymer ?
#
loop_
_entity_poly.entity_id
_entity_poly.type
_entity_poly.pdbx_seq_one_letter_code
_entity_poly.pdbx_strand_id
1 'polypeptide(L)'
;MDRRELLKILTAISAVPALASFTSAKPIGKGKQMQIACFIRYQIDPFQREVFQTYAETWRKIIPRCGGRLIGYFLPLEGTNDIAWGLIAFDSLASYEAYRARLRTDAEAKANFAFAQSKRCILREERTFLEVVEGTFELPLVAKS
;
A
#
# COMPACT_ATOMS: atom_id res chain seq x y z
N MET A 1 -24.85 -39.37 11.54
CA MET A 1 -25.26 -38.21 12.37
C MET A 1 -26.46 -37.58 11.67
N ASP A 2 -27.64 -37.71 12.27
CA ASP A 2 -28.95 -37.51 11.64
C ASP A 2 -29.37 -36.03 11.66
N ARG A 3 -30.04 -35.58 10.59
CA ARG A 3 -30.54 -34.20 10.37
C ARG A 3 -31.50 -33.73 11.48
N ARG A 4 -32.04 -34.66 12.26
CA ARG A 4 -32.89 -34.40 13.44
C ARG A 4 -32.11 -34.02 14.71
N GLU A 5 -30.82 -34.34 14.80
CA GLU A 5 -29.95 -33.92 15.91
C GLU A 5 -29.39 -32.50 15.69
N LEU A 6 -29.26 -32.06 14.43
CA LEU A 6 -28.85 -30.69 14.08
C LEU A 6 -29.93 -29.63 14.36
N LEU A 7 -31.21 -30.01 14.40
CA LEU A 7 -32.31 -29.06 14.67
C LEU A 7 -32.56 -28.80 16.17
N LYS A 8 -32.00 -29.62 17.08
CA LYS A 8 -32.11 -29.41 18.53
C LYS A 8 -31.08 -28.45 19.10
N ILE A 9 -29.97 -28.23 18.39
CA ILE A 9 -28.91 -27.29 18.81
C ILE A 9 -29.26 -25.84 18.46
N LEU A 10 -30.28 -25.61 17.62
CA LEU A 10 -30.61 -24.29 17.08
C LEU A 10 -31.75 -23.54 17.81
N THR A 11 -32.24 -24.01 18.95
CA THR A 11 -33.42 -23.41 19.63
C THR A 11 -33.27 -23.19 21.14
N ALA A 12 -32.06 -22.92 21.63
CA ALA A 12 -31.88 -22.38 22.98
C ALA A 12 -30.67 -21.46 23.04
N ILE A 13 -30.92 -20.14 23.09
CA ILE A 13 -30.32 -19.14 24.00
C ILE A 13 -30.90 -17.80 23.56
N SER A 14 -32.06 -17.49 24.15
CA SER A 14 -32.62 -16.15 24.25
C SER A 14 -32.08 -15.50 25.53
N ALA A 15 -31.73 -14.22 25.41
CA ALA A 15 -31.62 -13.20 26.46
C ALA A 15 -30.61 -13.41 27.61
N VAL A 16 -29.53 -12.63 27.57
CA VAL A 16 -28.74 -12.25 28.76
C VAL A 16 -28.75 -10.72 28.85
N PRO A 17 -28.87 -10.13 30.06
CA PRO A 17 -29.32 -8.75 30.25
C PRO A 17 -28.20 -7.71 30.02
N ALA A 18 -28.63 -6.50 29.67
CA ALA A 18 -27.85 -5.29 29.81
C ALA A 18 -27.67 -4.93 31.30
N LEU A 19 -26.42 -4.76 31.75
CA LEU A 19 -25.97 -3.77 32.74
C LEU A 19 -24.53 -4.08 33.18
N ALA A 20 -23.58 -3.26 32.73
CA ALA A 20 -22.57 -2.64 33.57
C ALA A 20 -21.68 -1.78 32.67
N SER A 21 -21.63 -0.49 33.01
CA SER A 21 -20.84 0.55 32.40
C SER A 21 -19.46 0.06 31.97
N PHE A 22 -19.16 0.12 30.67
CA PHE A 22 -17.78 0.20 30.23
C PHE A 22 -17.22 1.48 30.84
N THR A 23 -16.47 1.31 31.92
CA THR A 23 -15.63 2.35 32.48
C THR A 23 -14.84 2.93 31.31
N SER A 24 -14.96 4.24 31.14
CA SER A 24 -14.20 5.01 30.14
C SER A 24 -12.73 4.67 30.33
N ALA A 25 -12.22 3.76 29.51
CA ALA A 25 -10.80 3.51 29.42
C ALA A 25 -10.17 4.83 29.00
N LYS A 26 -9.39 5.42 29.91
CA LYS A 26 -8.48 6.54 29.66
C LYS A 26 -7.83 6.33 28.28
N PRO A 27 -7.78 7.33 27.38
CA PRO A 27 -7.17 7.12 26.08
C PRO A 27 -5.74 6.63 26.34
N ILE A 28 -5.45 5.40 25.91
CA ILE A 28 -4.09 4.90 25.82
C ILE A 28 -3.41 5.92 24.91
N GLY A 29 -2.46 6.68 25.49
CA GLY A 29 -1.81 7.79 24.79
C GLY A 29 -1.42 7.35 23.39
N LYS A 30 -1.74 8.16 22.37
CA LYS A 30 -1.49 7.86 20.95
C LYS A 30 -0.13 7.18 20.82
N GLY A 31 -0.14 5.85 20.68
CA GLY A 31 1.06 5.11 20.35
C GLY A 31 1.59 5.73 19.06
N LYS A 32 2.86 6.12 19.06
CA LYS A 32 3.53 6.69 17.90
C LYS A 32 3.17 5.81 16.69
N GLN A 33 2.38 6.33 15.74
CA GLN A 33 2.02 5.58 14.55
C GLN A 33 3.32 5.40 13.74
N MET A 34 3.89 4.20 13.80
CA MET A 34 5.06 3.85 13.00
C MET A 34 4.61 3.75 11.55
N GLN A 35 4.88 4.80 10.79
CA GLN A 35 4.66 4.79 9.36
C GLN A 35 5.63 3.82 8.70
N ILE A 36 5.17 3.19 7.62
CA ILE A 36 5.98 2.28 6.82
C ILE A 36 6.17 2.84 5.42
N ALA A 37 7.27 2.49 4.78
CA ALA A 37 7.51 2.75 3.38
C ALA A 37 7.67 1.42 2.62
N CYS A 38 6.91 1.27 1.53
CA CYS A 38 7.07 0.20 0.57
C CYS A 38 8.05 0.67 -0.51
N PHE A 39 9.24 0.06 -0.53
CA PHE A 39 10.25 0.26 -1.56
C PHE A 39 10.04 -0.81 -2.61
N ILE A 40 9.69 -0.37 -3.82
CA ILE A 40 9.50 -1.25 -4.96
C ILE A 40 10.71 -1.10 -5.87
N ARG A 41 11.52 -2.14 -5.96
CA ARG A 41 12.64 -2.22 -6.89
C ARG A 41 12.16 -2.86 -8.18
N TYR A 42 12.36 -2.16 -9.29
CA TYR A 42 12.07 -2.67 -10.62
C TYR A 42 13.38 -2.89 -11.36
N GLN A 43 13.61 -4.12 -11.81
CA GLN A 43 14.52 -4.34 -12.94
C GLN A 43 13.71 -4.12 -14.22
N ILE A 44 14.13 -3.16 -15.02
CA ILE A 44 13.48 -2.75 -16.26
C ILE A 44 14.33 -3.16 -17.46
N ASP A 45 13.70 -3.26 -18.62
CA ASP A 45 14.44 -3.30 -19.87
C ASP A 45 15.16 -1.95 -20.07
N PRO A 46 16.51 -1.91 -20.16
CA PRO A 46 17.26 -0.66 -20.25
C PRO A 46 16.94 0.14 -21.51
N PHE A 47 16.41 -0.49 -22.57
CA PHE A 47 16.00 0.18 -23.80
C PHE A 47 14.55 0.67 -23.77
N GLN A 48 13.80 0.38 -22.70
CA GLN A 48 12.41 0.78 -22.53
C GLN A 48 12.22 1.71 -21.33
N ARG A 49 13.25 2.53 -21.06
CA ARG A 49 13.25 3.55 -20.02
C ARG A 49 12.02 4.47 -20.10
N GLU A 50 11.74 4.99 -21.30
CA GLU A 50 10.65 5.95 -21.54
C GLU A 50 9.27 5.29 -21.37
N VAL A 51 9.18 3.99 -21.66
CA VAL A 51 7.97 3.20 -21.40
C VAL A 51 7.75 3.08 -19.89
N PHE A 52 8.80 2.78 -19.13
CA PHE A 52 8.70 2.76 -17.67
C PHE A 52 8.38 4.15 -17.11
N GLN A 53 8.94 5.23 -17.67
CA GLN A 53 8.60 6.60 -17.29
C GLN A 53 7.09 6.85 -17.43
N THR A 54 6.50 6.48 -18.57
CA THR A 54 5.06 6.62 -18.81
C THR A 54 4.24 5.82 -17.79
N TYR A 55 4.68 4.59 -17.49
CA TYR A 55 4.07 3.75 -16.45
C TYR A 55 4.14 4.41 -15.06
N ALA A 56 5.28 4.99 -14.71
CA ALA A 56 5.53 5.68 -13.45
C ALA A 56 4.69 6.97 -13.31
N GLU A 57 4.62 7.79 -14.35
CA GLU A 57 3.84 9.03 -14.36
C GLU A 57 2.34 8.77 -14.19
N THR A 58 1.85 7.67 -14.78
CA THR A 58 0.44 7.26 -14.65
C THR A 58 0.07 6.99 -13.19
N TRP A 59 0.99 6.45 -12.38
CA TRP A 59 0.76 6.20 -10.96
C TRP A 59 0.53 7.47 -10.13
N ARG A 60 1.01 8.63 -10.59
CA ARG A 60 0.85 9.93 -9.88
C ARG A 60 -0.60 10.21 -9.50
N LYS A 61 -1.55 9.87 -10.38
CA LYS A 61 -2.98 10.12 -10.16
C LYS A 61 -3.66 8.98 -9.39
N ILE A 62 -3.18 7.75 -9.58
CA ILE A 62 -3.85 6.53 -9.11
C ILE A 62 -3.48 6.23 -7.65
N ILE A 63 -2.20 6.34 -7.28
CA ILE A 63 -1.73 5.96 -5.94
C ILE A 63 -2.39 6.80 -4.84
N PRO A 64 -2.43 8.14 -4.93
CA PRO A 64 -3.05 8.97 -3.88
C PRO A 64 -4.54 8.68 -3.70
N ARG A 65 -5.30 8.54 -4.79
CA ARG A 65 -6.74 8.23 -4.71
C ARG A 65 -7.02 6.81 -4.21
N CYS A 66 -6.08 5.89 -4.39
CA CYS A 66 -6.14 4.56 -3.75
C CYS A 66 -5.67 4.58 -2.28
N GLY A 67 -5.28 5.72 -1.72
CA GLY A 67 -4.87 5.87 -0.33
C GLY A 67 -3.42 5.51 -0.03
N GLY A 68 -2.54 5.51 -1.03
CA GLY A 68 -1.09 5.46 -0.83
C GLY A 68 -0.48 6.86 -0.86
N ARG A 69 0.55 7.10 -0.03
CA ARG A 69 1.32 8.35 -0.10
C ARG A 69 2.50 8.18 -1.04
N LEU A 70 2.37 8.67 -2.28
CA LEU A 70 3.43 8.54 -3.28
C LEU A 70 4.60 9.48 -2.92
N ILE A 71 5.76 8.90 -2.60
CA ILE A 71 7.00 9.65 -2.37
C ILE A 71 7.63 10.00 -3.73
N GLY A 72 7.73 9.01 -4.61
CA GLY A 72 8.26 9.23 -5.96
C GLY A 72 8.57 7.95 -6.72
N TYR A 73 8.83 8.14 -8.01
CA TYR A 73 9.47 7.15 -8.87
C TYR A 73 10.81 7.70 -9.34
N PHE A 74 11.81 6.82 -9.40
CA PHE A 74 13.18 7.16 -9.74
C PHE A 74 13.65 6.24 -10.85
N LEU A 75 14.08 6.82 -11.95
CA LEU A 75 14.70 6.11 -13.06
C LEU A 75 16.21 6.03 -12.85
N PRO A 76 16.89 5.04 -13.44
CA PRO A 76 18.35 5.02 -13.46
C PRO A 76 18.87 6.33 -14.10
N LEU A 77 20.03 6.82 -13.71
CA LEU A 77 20.60 8.01 -14.37
C LEU A 77 22.09 7.80 -14.66
N GLU A 78 22.84 7.41 -13.63
CA GLU A 78 24.27 7.14 -13.72
C GLU A 78 24.59 5.83 -12.99
N GLY A 79 25.56 5.08 -13.50
CA GLY A 79 25.90 3.75 -12.99
C GLY A 79 24.98 2.66 -13.54
N THR A 80 24.16 2.07 -12.68
CA THR A 80 23.21 1.00 -13.07
C THR A 80 22.11 1.56 -13.98
N ASN A 81 21.94 0.98 -15.16
CA ASN A 81 21.02 1.48 -16.20
C ASN A 81 19.69 0.74 -16.29
N ASP A 82 19.50 -0.33 -15.52
CA ASP A 82 18.32 -1.20 -15.59
C ASP A 82 17.49 -1.22 -14.30
N ILE A 83 17.86 -0.45 -13.26
CA ILE A 83 17.14 -0.43 -11.98
C ILE A 83 16.40 0.89 -11.76
N ALA A 84 15.09 0.78 -11.60
CA ALA A 84 14.19 1.86 -11.21
C ALA A 84 13.55 1.59 -9.85
N TRP A 85 13.06 2.64 -9.19
CA TRP A 85 12.45 2.56 -7.86
C TRP A 85 11.11 3.27 -7.82
N GLY A 86 10.14 2.69 -7.11
CA GLY A 86 8.90 3.35 -6.72
C GLY A 86 8.73 3.28 -5.21
N LEU A 87 8.54 4.42 -4.56
CA LEU A 87 8.45 4.53 -3.11
C LEU A 87 7.07 5.06 -2.70
N ILE A 88 6.40 4.32 -1.81
CA ILE A 88 5.07 4.67 -1.32
C ILE A 88 5.02 4.48 0.20
N ALA A 89 4.60 5.51 0.93
CA ALA A 89 4.38 5.43 2.37
C ALA A 89 2.93 5.12 2.73
N PHE A 90 2.76 4.48 3.89
CA PHE A 90 1.49 4.11 4.50
C PHE A 90 1.57 4.26 6.02
N ASP A 91 0.43 4.51 6.66
CA ASP A 91 0.37 4.61 8.12
C ASP A 91 0.56 3.25 8.82
N SER A 92 0.36 2.14 8.10
CA SER A 92 0.54 0.77 8.59
C SER A 92 0.50 -0.25 7.45
N LEU A 93 0.82 -1.52 7.75
CA LEU A 93 0.62 -2.64 6.80
C LEU A 93 -0.87 -2.83 6.45
N ALA A 94 -1.79 -2.59 7.39
CA ALA A 94 -3.23 -2.67 7.13
C ALA A 94 -3.67 -1.60 6.10
N SER A 95 -3.12 -0.38 6.19
CA SER A 95 -3.37 0.68 5.21
C SER A 95 -2.86 0.28 3.80
N TYR A 96 -1.71 -0.41 3.74
CA TYR A 96 -1.17 -0.97 2.49
C TYR A 96 -2.09 -2.05 1.89
N GLU A 97 -2.63 -2.97 2.70
CA GLU A 97 -3.55 -4.02 2.24
C GLU A 97 -4.85 -3.43 1.68
N ALA A 98 -5.42 -2.45 2.37
CA ALA A 98 -6.60 -1.72 1.90
C ALA A 98 -6.32 -0.97 0.58
N TYR A 99 -5.13 -0.35 0.47
CA TYR A 99 -4.65 0.23 -0.78
C TYR A 99 -4.59 -0.80 -1.91
N ARG A 100 -4.01 -1.98 -1.66
CA ARG A 100 -3.94 -3.08 -2.65
C ARG A 100 -5.32 -3.57 -3.08
N ALA A 101 -6.28 -3.65 -2.16
CA ALA A 101 -7.66 -4.02 -2.50
C ALA A 101 -8.28 -3.01 -3.48
N ARG A 102 -8.18 -1.71 -3.19
CA ARG A 102 -8.67 -0.64 -4.09
C ARG A 102 -7.95 -0.64 -5.43
N LEU A 103 -6.63 -0.83 -5.43
CA LEU A 103 -5.80 -0.90 -6.64
C LEU A 103 -6.25 -2.01 -7.59
N ARG A 104 -6.67 -3.17 -7.06
CA ARG A 104 -7.14 -4.31 -7.86
C ARG A 104 -8.48 -4.05 -8.55
N THR A 105 -9.30 -3.14 -8.03
CA THR A 105 -10.60 -2.82 -8.61
C THR A 105 -10.54 -1.62 -9.56
N ASP A 106 -9.50 -0.80 -9.43
CA ASP A 106 -9.35 0.44 -10.19
C ASP A 106 -9.09 0.22 -11.68
N ALA A 107 -9.85 0.90 -12.54
CA ALA A 107 -9.78 0.71 -13.99
C ALA A 107 -8.45 1.23 -14.59
N GLU A 108 -7.99 2.41 -14.16
CA GLU A 108 -6.73 2.99 -14.66
C GLU A 108 -5.52 2.20 -14.13
N ALA A 109 -5.57 1.69 -12.89
CA ALA A 109 -4.52 0.84 -12.36
C ALA A 109 -4.37 -0.44 -13.20
N LYS A 110 -5.49 -1.11 -13.52
CA LYS A 110 -5.50 -2.29 -14.39
C LYS A 110 -4.94 -1.98 -15.78
N ALA A 111 -5.35 -0.85 -16.37
CA ALA A 111 -4.85 -0.42 -17.67
C ALA A 111 -3.33 -0.16 -17.62
N ASN A 112 -2.83 0.47 -16.56
CA ASN A 112 -1.40 0.73 -16.40
C ASN A 112 -0.57 -0.56 -16.22
N PHE A 113 -1.09 -1.54 -15.46
CA PHE A 113 -0.47 -2.86 -15.36
C PHE A 113 -0.44 -3.59 -16.71
N ALA A 114 -1.55 -3.58 -17.44
CA ALA A 114 -1.64 -4.20 -18.77
C ALA A 114 -0.69 -3.51 -19.78
N PHE A 115 -0.56 -2.19 -19.71
CA PHE A 115 0.39 -1.43 -20.52
C PHE A 115 1.83 -1.91 -20.29
N ALA A 116 2.30 -1.94 -19.04
CA ALA A 116 3.64 -2.41 -18.71
C ALA A 116 3.87 -3.87 -19.13
N GLN A 117 2.88 -4.74 -18.94
CA GLN A 117 2.95 -6.15 -19.33
C GLN A 117 3.06 -6.30 -20.86
N SER A 118 2.25 -5.56 -21.63
CA SER A 118 2.26 -5.63 -23.09
C SER A 118 3.60 -5.20 -23.69
N LYS A 119 4.27 -4.24 -23.06
CA LYS A 119 5.59 -3.73 -23.46
C LYS A 119 6.73 -4.58 -22.91
N ARG A 120 6.47 -5.39 -21.88
CA ARG A 120 7.48 -6.17 -21.15
C ARG A 120 8.62 -5.29 -20.61
N CYS A 121 8.31 -4.05 -20.24
CA CYS A 121 9.31 -3.09 -19.77
C CYS A 121 9.80 -3.37 -18.34
N ILE A 122 9.06 -4.17 -17.56
CA ILE A 122 9.46 -4.62 -16.21
C ILE A 122 9.82 -6.10 -16.27
N LEU A 123 11.07 -6.42 -15.95
CA LEU A 123 11.63 -7.78 -15.95
C LEU A 123 11.52 -8.45 -14.59
N ARG A 124 11.67 -7.67 -13.51
CA ARG A 124 11.56 -8.14 -12.13
C ARG A 124 11.00 -7.03 -11.23
N GLU A 125 10.12 -7.38 -10.31
CA GLU A 125 9.62 -6.49 -9.26
C GLU A 125 9.91 -7.11 -7.90
N GLU A 126 10.48 -6.33 -6.98
CA GLU A 126 10.73 -6.72 -5.59
C GLU A 126 10.19 -5.65 -4.66
N ARG A 127 9.62 -6.07 -3.52
CA ARG A 127 9.04 -5.15 -2.53
C ARG A 127 9.65 -5.39 -1.17
N THR A 128 10.10 -4.31 -0.55
CA THR A 128 10.59 -4.30 0.83
C THR A 128 9.80 -3.28 1.63
N PHE A 129 9.41 -3.64 2.85
CA PHE A 129 8.72 -2.74 3.77
C PHE A 129 9.69 -2.28 4.84
N LEU A 130 9.80 -0.97 5.02
CA LEU A 130 10.76 -0.33 5.91
C LEU A 130 10.01 0.56 6.90
N GLU A 131 10.58 0.71 8.10
CA GLU A 131 10.10 1.70 9.08
C GLU A 131 10.51 3.10 8.64
N VAL A 132 9.59 4.06 8.73
CA VAL A 132 9.88 5.47 8.47
C VAL A 132 10.47 6.11 9.72
N VAL A 133 11.67 6.68 9.59
CA VAL A 133 12.23 7.57 10.60
C VAL A 133 11.54 8.93 10.48
N GLU A 134 10.64 9.23 11.40
CA GLU A 134 9.73 10.39 11.35
C GLU A 134 10.45 11.74 11.08
N GLY A 135 11.59 11.98 11.72
CA GLY A 135 12.34 13.23 11.58
C GLY A 135 13.05 13.43 10.23
N THR A 136 12.99 12.46 9.32
CA THR A 136 13.67 12.52 8.01
C THR A 136 12.71 12.40 6.83
N PHE A 137 11.41 12.31 7.08
CA PHE A 137 10.42 11.97 6.06
C PHE A 137 9.71 13.20 5.48
N GLU A 138 9.69 13.32 4.15
CA GLU A 138 8.98 14.39 3.42
C GLU A 138 9.27 15.81 3.95
N LEU A 139 10.52 16.09 4.34
CA LEU A 139 10.91 17.39 4.83
C LEU A 139 10.81 18.45 3.69
N PRO A 140 10.35 19.67 4.00
CA PRO A 140 10.33 20.74 3.02
C PRO A 140 11.77 21.17 2.66
N LEU A 141 11.94 21.71 1.46
CA LEU A 141 13.19 22.36 1.08
C LEU A 141 13.44 23.56 1.99
N VAL A 142 14.58 23.57 2.69
CA VAL A 142 15.04 24.72 3.46
C VAL A 142 15.92 25.57 2.54
N ALA A 143 15.41 26.73 2.11
CA ALA A 143 16.20 27.68 1.34
C ALA A 143 17.40 28.17 2.17
N LYS A 144 18.59 28.17 1.57
CA LYS A 144 19.76 28.82 2.17
C LYS A 144 19.66 30.33 1.89
N SER A 145 19.62 31.12 2.96
CA SER A 145 19.75 32.58 2.94
C SER A 145 21.13 33.01 2.47
#